data_AF-A0A848XJQ5-F1
#
_entry.id   AF-A0A848XJQ5-F1
#
_cell.length_a   1.000
_cell.length_b   1.000
_cell.length_c   1.000
_cell.angle_alpha   90.00
_cell.angle_beta   90.00
_cell.angle_gamma   90.00
#
_symmetry.space_group_name_H-M   'P 1'
#
loop_
_entity.id
_entity.type
_entity.pdbx_description
1 polymer ?
#
loop_
_entity_poly.entity_id
_entity_poly.type
_entity_poly.pdbx_seq_one_letter_code
_entity_poly.pdbx_strand_id
1 'polypeptide(L)'
;MTALAELRGLLRERAARLEQPLPPVIVRTAPLGDGSPHIEMTGATLSYVVEERGKELRRRDGLSPDEAAYHLLRAATLELALAQESAARRNGYSRWNWMAPHIAMLRTMSPAWGKRLAGEYAEVLARHPLTGEERRWTHPRFGAPD
;
A
#
# COMPACT_ATOMS: atom_id res chain seq x y z
N MET A 1 -4.67 -26.75 -0.08
CA MET A 1 -4.82 -25.38 0.46
C MET A 1 -5.28 -24.49 -0.69
N THR A 2 -6.31 -23.65 -0.52
CA THR A 2 -6.81 -22.78 -1.60
C THR A 2 -5.98 -21.51 -1.71
N ALA A 3 -5.93 -20.87 -2.89
CA ALA A 3 -5.22 -19.60 -3.09
C ALA A 3 -5.67 -18.50 -2.10
N LEU A 4 -6.96 -18.47 -1.76
CA LEU A 4 -7.52 -17.55 -0.76
C LEU A 4 -7.02 -17.85 0.67
N ALA A 5 -6.88 -19.13 1.03
CA ALA A 5 -6.35 -19.50 2.34
C ALA A 5 -4.86 -19.15 2.46
N GLU A 6 -4.10 -19.36 1.40
CA GLU A 6 -2.69 -18.95 1.31
C GLU A 6 -2.53 -17.42 1.41
N LEU A 7 -3.34 -16.65 0.66
CA LEU A 7 -3.39 -15.19 0.76
C LEU A 7 -3.63 -14.74 2.21
N ARG A 8 -4.63 -15.30 2.89
CA ARG A 8 -4.93 -14.98 4.29
C ARG A 8 -3.80 -15.37 5.24
N GLY A 9 -3.04 -16.42 4.93
CA GLY A 9 -1.82 -16.80 5.64
C GLY A 9 -0.74 -15.73 5.50
N LEU A 10 -0.42 -15.37 4.26
CA LEU A 10 0.58 -14.36 3.93
C LEU A 10 0.25 -13.00 4.53
N LEU A 11 -1.01 -12.56 4.46
CA LEU A 11 -1.43 -11.29 5.08
C LEU A 11 -1.14 -11.25 6.57
N ARG A 12 -1.47 -12.32 7.30
CA ARG A 12 -1.21 -12.43 8.74
C ARG A 12 0.29 -12.46 9.03
N GLU A 13 1.04 -13.32 8.32
CA GLU A 13 2.48 -13.48 8.52
C GLU A 13 3.23 -12.15 8.28
N ARG A 14 2.89 -11.45 7.20
CA ARG A 14 3.55 -10.20 6.81
C ARG A 14 3.16 -9.06 7.74
N ALA A 15 1.86 -8.90 8.04
CA ALA A 15 1.40 -7.85 8.95
C ALA A 15 1.98 -8.00 10.36
N ALA A 16 2.18 -9.24 10.85
CA ALA A 16 2.77 -9.50 12.16
C ALA A 16 4.23 -9.03 12.30
N ARG A 17 4.91 -8.73 11.19
CA ARG A 17 6.29 -8.19 11.22
C ARG A 17 6.33 -6.70 11.54
N LEU A 18 5.20 -5.99 11.44
CA LEU A 18 5.14 -4.60 11.86
C LEU A 18 4.98 -4.53 13.38
N GLU A 19 5.80 -3.68 14.01
CA GLU A 19 5.66 -3.36 15.43
C GLU A 19 4.41 -2.52 15.71
N GLN A 20 4.00 -1.70 14.74
CA GLN A 20 2.79 -0.89 14.83
C GLN A 20 1.56 -1.69 14.34
N PRO A 21 0.41 -1.56 15.02
CA PRO A 21 -0.81 -2.25 14.60
C PRO A 21 -1.28 -1.72 13.25
N LEU A 22 -1.55 -2.64 12.32
CA LEU A 22 -2.34 -2.34 11.14
C LEU A 22 -3.83 -2.50 11.46
N PRO A 23 -4.70 -1.68 10.87
CA PRO A 23 -6.10 -2.03 10.76
C PRO A 23 -6.26 -3.45 10.17
N PRO A 24 -7.24 -4.23 10.61
CA PRO A 24 -7.47 -5.57 10.07
C PRO A 24 -7.60 -5.54 8.55
N VAL A 25 -6.71 -6.24 7.84
CA VAL A 25 -6.80 -6.39 6.38
C VAL A 25 -7.84 -7.46 6.07
N ILE A 26 -9.07 -7.03 5.82
CA ILE A 26 -10.18 -7.92 5.49
C ILE A 26 -10.10 -8.29 4.01
N VAL A 27 -9.92 -9.58 3.72
CA VAL A 27 -10.02 -10.10 2.35
C VAL A 27 -11.49 -10.25 1.98
N ARG A 28 -12.02 -9.24 1.29
CA ARG A 28 -13.37 -9.28 0.73
C ARG A 28 -13.36 -10.06 -0.58
N THR A 29 -14.42 -10.82 -0.82
CA THR A 29 -14.62 -11.59 -2.07
C THR A 29 -15.77 -11.04 -2.91
N ALA A 30 -16.29 -9.87 -2.55
CA ALA A 30 -17.36 -9.17 -3.22
C ALA A 30 -17.17 -7.65 -3.00
N PRO A 31 -17.60 -6.81 -3.95
CA PRO A 31 -17.46 -5.37 -3.84
C PRO A 31 -18.35 -4.80 -2.72
N LEU A 32 -17.89 -3.71 -2.09
CA LEU A 32 -18.72 -2.86 -1.24
C LEU A 32 -19.31 -1.67 -2.01
N GLY A 33 -18.73 -1.32 -3.15
CA GLY A 33 -19.10 -0.15 -3.93
C GLY A 33 -18.55 1.17 -3.39
N ASP A 34 -17.59 1.15 -2.47
CA ASP A 34 -16.98 2.34 -1.84
C ASP A 34 -15.53 2.61 -2.29
N GLY A 35 -15.05 1.89 -3.31
CA GLY A 35 -13.66 1.97 -3.76
C GLY A 35 -12.68 1.11 -2.95
N SER A 36 -13.14 0.39 -1.92
CA SER A 36 -12.32 -0.61 -1.25
C SER A 36 -12.06 -1.80 -2.18
N PRO A 37 -10.84 -2.38 -2.17
CA PRO A 37 -10.55 -3.52 -3.01
C PRO A 37 -11.24 -4.80 -2.52
N HIS A 38 -11.61 -5.66 -3.47
CA HIS A 38 -11.99 -7.06 -3.23
C HIS A 38 -11.14 -8.01 -4.08
N ILE A 39 -11.16 -9.29 -3.71
CA ILE A 39 -10.47 -10.38 -4.39
C ILE A 39 -11.49 -11.28 -5.07
N GLU A 40 -11.39 -11.39 -6.38
CA GLU A 40 -12.09 -12.41 -7.15
C GLU A 40 -11.18 -13.62 -7.35
N MET A 41 -11.78 -14.80 -7.47
CA MET A 41 -11.04 -16.04 -7.68
C MET A 41 -11.58 -16.76 -8.91
N THR A 42 -10.70 -17.04 -9.85
CA THR A 42 -11.00 -17.85 -11.04
C THR A 42 -10.06 -19.03 -11.05
N GLY A 43 -10.56 -20.21 -10.68
CA GLY A 43 -9.72 -21.39 -10.48
C GLY A 43 -8.66 -21.16 -9.39
N ALA A 44 -7.39 -21.20 -9.78
CA ALA A 44 -6.25 -20.99 -8.87
C ALA A 44 -5.69 -19.56 -8.87
N THR A 45 -6.17 -18.69 -9.76
CA THR A 45 -5.69 -17.31 -9.87
C THR A 45 -6.57 -16.34 -9.10
N LEU A 46 -5.94 -15.30 -8.55
CA LEU A 46 -6.62 -14.22 -7.85
C LEU A 46 -6.66 -12.97 -8.74
N SER A 47 -7.74 -12.21 -8.63
CA SER A 47 -7.84 -10.88 -9.22
C SER A 47 -8.05 -9.84 -8.12
N TYR A 48 -7.23 -8.80 -8.12
CA TYR A 48 -7.42 -7.62 -7.26
C TYR A 48 -8.27 -6.61 -8.02
N VAL A 49 -9.45 -6.32 -7.48
CA VAL A 49 -10.45 -5.47 -8.14
C VAL A 49 -10.80 -4.31 -7.23
N VAL A 50 -10.89 -3.11 -7.80
CA VAL A 50 -11.39 -1.91 -7.13
C VAL A 50 -12.62 -1.44 -7.87
N GLU A 51 -13.72 -1.34 -7.14
CA GLU A 51 -15.02 -0.91 -7.68
C GLU A 51 -15.60 0.19 -6.79
N GLU A 52 -16.15 1.21 -7.42
CA GLU A 52 -16.91 2.26 -6.74
C GLU A 52 -18.26 2.46 -7.43
N ARG A 53 -19.35 2.40 -6.66
CA ARG A 53 -20.73 2.62 -7.11
C ARG A 53 -21.11 1.79 -8.36
N GLY A 54 -20.74 0.50 -8.36
CA GLY A 54 -21.03 -0.41 -9.47
C GLY A 54 -20.12 -0.22 -10.69
N LYS A 55 -19.09 0.64 -10.61
CA LYS A 55 -18.14 0.87 -11.68
C LYS A 55 -16.76 0.35 -11.29
N GLU A 56 -16.26 -0.62 -12.06
CA GLU A 56 -14.88 -1.07 -11.93
C GLU A 56 -13.92 0.08 -12.28
N LEU A 57 -13.05 0.43 -11.34
CA LEU A 57 -12.03 1.46 -11.49
C LEU A 57 -10.66 0.85 -11.84
N ARG A 58 -10.40 -0.37 -11.37
CA ARG A 58 -9.13 -1.07 -11.59
C ARG A 58 -9.30 -2.57 -11.41
N ARG A 59 -8.62 -3.33 -12.26
CA ARG A 59 -8.44 -4.77 -12.13
C ARG A 59 -6.98 -5.17 -12.36
N ARG A 60 -6.52 -6.15 -11.61
CA ARG A 60 -5.27 -6.87 -11.85
C ARG A 60 -5.55 -8.35 -11.73
N ASP A 61 -5.48 -9.05 -12.85
CA ASP A 61 -5.76 -10.49 -12.94
C ASP A 61 -4.49 -11.34 -12.82
N GLY A 62 -4.68 -12.65 -12.67
CA GLY A 62 -3.58 -13.62 -12.73
C GLY A 62 -2.61 -13.54 -11.55
N LEU A 63 -3.04 -12.98 -10.42
CA LEU A 63 -2.17 -12.77 -9.27
C LEU A 63 -1.94 -14.08 -8.50
N SER A 64 -0.69 -14.27 -8.08
CA SER A 64 -0.37 -15.22 -7.03
C SER A 64 -0.87 -14.71 -5.67
N PRO A 65 -0.97 -15.58 -4.66
CA PRO A 65 -1.25 -15.15 -3.29
C PRO A 65 -0.29 -14.08 -2.76
N ASP A 66 1.01 -14.15 -3.08
CA ASP A 66 2.01 -13.14 -2.65
C ASP A 66 1.78 -11.78 -3.34
N GLU A 67 1.48 -11.77 -4.63
CA GLU A 67 1.18 -10.53 -5.37
C GLU A 67 -0.15 -9.89 -4.90
N ALA A 68 -1.18 -10.70 -4.63
CA ALA A 68 -2.41 -10.20 -4.05
C ALA A 68 -2.20 -9.65 -2.62
N ALA A 69 -1.36 -10.32 -1.81
CA ALA A 69 -0.98 -9.84 -0.48
C ALA A 69 -0.23 -8.51 -0.55
N TYR A 70 0.70 -8.37 -1.49
CA TYR A 70 1.41 -7.11 -1.74
C TYR A 70 0.43 -5.97 -2.01
N HIS A 71 -0.54 -6.15 -2.92
CA HIS A 71 -1.49 -5.09 -3.25
C HIS A 71 -2.41 -4.70 -2.09
N LEU A 72 -2.89 -5.66 -1.31
CA LEU A 72 -3.74 -5.39 -0.14
C LEU A 72 -2.96 -4.70 0.98
N LEU A 73 -1.76 -5.18 1.31
CA LEU A 73 -0.94 -4.57 2.37
C LEU A 73 -0.39 -3.21 1.97
N ARG A 74 -0.06 -3.00 0.68
CA ARG A 74 0.29 -1.69 0.13
C ARG A 74 -0.86 -0.69 0.27
N ALA A 75 -2.11 -1.11 0.10
CA ALA A 75 -3.26 -0.23 0.32
C ALA A 75 -3.43 0.11 1.81
N ALA A 76 -3.44 -0.90 2.68
CA ALA A 76 -3.64 -0.71 4.12
C ALA A 76 -2.52 0.13 4.79
N THR A 77 -1.26 -0.08 4.39
CA THR A 77 -0.13 0.70 4.92
C THR A 77 -0.06 2.10 4.32
N LEU A 78 -0.57 2.35 3.11
CA LEU A 78 -0.73 3.70 2.58
C LEU A 78 -1.69 4.51 3.45
N GLU A 79 -2.86 3.95 3.77
CA GLU A 79 -3.84 4.59 4.64
C GLU A 79 -3.23 4.93 6.01
N LEU A 80 -2.49 3.98 6.60
CA LEU A 80 -1.79 4.20 7.85
C LEU A 80 -0.71 5.29 7.74
N ALA A 81 0.10 5.30 6.68
CA ALA A 81 1.13 6.32 6.47
C ALA A 81 0.52 7.72 6.32
N LEU A 82 -0.59 7.84 5.58
CA LEU A 82 -1.32 9.09 5.42
C LEU A 82 -1.94 9.56 6.74
N ALA A 83 -2.54 8.65 7.51
CA ALA A 83 -3.09 8.97 8.83
C ALA A 83 -1.99 9.44 9.80
N GLN A 84 -0.84 8.76 9.82
CA GLN A 84 0.32 9.15 10.63
C GLN A 84 0.86 10.53 10.24
N GLU A 85 1.02 10.79 8.94
CA GLU A 85 1.50 12.08 8.45
C GLU A 85 0.49 13.19 8.77
N SER A 86 -0.80 12.97 8.53
CA SER A 86 -1.86 13.92 8.86
C SER A 86 -1.89 14.27 10.35
N ALA A 87 -1.77 13.27 11.23
CA ALA A 87 -1.76 13.48 12.68
C ALA A 87 -0.50 14.21 13.19
N ALA A 88 0.65 13.97 12.54
CA ALA A 88 1.92 14.59 12.89
C ALA A 88 2.13 15.97 12.25
N ARG A 89 1.35 16.32 11.22
CA ARG A 89 1.51 17.58 10.47
C ARG A 89 1.28 18.78 11.39
N ARG A 90 2.33 19.59 11.57
CA ARG A 90 2.26 20.86 12.30
C ARG A 90 2.24 22.05 11.36
N ASN A 91 3.11 22.07 10.36
CA ASN A 91 3.22 23.12 9.35
C ASN A 91 3.64 22.52 8.01
N GLY A 92 3.07 23.05 6.93
CA GLY A 92 3.41 22.65 5.56
C GLY A 92 3.06 21.20 5.24
N TYR A 93 3.39 20.79 4.01
CA TYR A 93 3.13 19.45 3.51
C TYR A 93 4.26 19.01 2.57
N SER A 94 4.64 17.74 2.67
CA SER A 94 5.50 17.08 1.71
C SER A 94 4.95 15.68 1.47
N ARG A 95 4.77 15.29 0.21
CA ARG A 95 4.42 13.90 -0.15
C ARG A 95 5.43 12.89 0.42
N TRP A 96 6.69 13.30 0.56
CA TRP A 96 7.73 12.42 1.10
C TRP A 96 7.47 11.98 2.54
N ASN A 97 6.77 12.81 3.32
CA ASN A 97 6.49 12.53 4.73
C ASN A 97 5.58 11.32 4.95
N TRP A 98 4.80 10.90 3.95
CA TRP A 98 4.07 9.63 3.98
C TRP A 98 4.64 8.58 3.02
N MET A 99 5.32 8.97 1.93
CA MET A 99 5.97 8.01 1.03
C MET A 99 7.09 7.23 1.73
N ALA A 100 7.96 7.91 2.48
CA ALA A 100 9.09 7.25 3.17
C ALA A 100 8.63 6.26 4.27
N PRO A 101 7.69 6.61 5.17
CA PRO A 101 7.10 5.64 6.09
C PRO A 101 6.42 4.46 5.39
N HIS A 102 5.71 4.70 4.29
CA HIS A 102 5.06 3.63 3.53
C HIS A 102 6.09 2.64 2.96
N ILE A 103 7.19 3.13 2.38
CA ILE A 103 8.32 2.27 1.95
C ILE A 103 8.88 1.48 3.12
N ALA A 104 9.10 2.12 4.26
CA ALA A 104 9.68 1.48 5.44
C ALA A 104 8.79 0.33 5.96
N MET A 105 7.47 0.56 6.05
CA MET A 105 6.51 -0.49 6.45
C MET A 105 6.56 -1.70 5.51
N LEU A 106 6.50 -1.49 4.19
CA LEU A 106 6.57 -2.62 3.25
C LEU A 106 7.92 -3.32 3.31
N ARG A 107 9.01 -2.58 3.51
CA ARG A 107 10.36 -3.15 3.67
C ARG A 107 10.45 -4.08 4.88
N THR A 108 9.84 -3.70 6.01
CA THR A 108 9.78 -4.53 7.22
C THR A 108 9.03 -5.84 6.97
N MET A 109 7.94 -5.80 6.19
CA MET A 109 7.20 -7.00 5.82
C MET A 109 7.98 -7.90 4.84
N SER A 110 8.62 -7.28 3.85
CA SER A 110 9.38 -7.91 2.79
C SER A 110 10.35 -6.90 2.17
N PRO A 111 11.68 -7.12 2.24
CA PRO A 111 12.65 -6.23 1.62
C PRO A 111 12.41 -6.00 0.13
N ALA A 112 11.96 -7.04 -0.59
CA ALA A 112 11.61 -6.97 -2.00
C ALA A 112 10.42 -6.02 -2.26
N TRP A 113 9.39 -6.07 -1.42
CA TRP A 113 8.22 -5.19 -1.56
C TRP A 113 8.58 -3.73 -1.25
N GLY A 114 9.41 -3.48 -0.23
CA GLY A 114 9.91 -2.15 0.06
C GLY A 114 10.76 -1.58 -1.09
N LYS A 115 11.61 -2.42 -1.72
CA LYS A 115 12.39 -2.03 -2.91
C LYS A 115 11.47 -1.71 -4.10
N ARG A 116 10.47 -2.55 -4.36
CA ARG A 116 9.47 -2.33 -5.41
C ARG A 116 8.74 -1.00 -5.23
N LEU A 117 8.18 -0.75 -4.04
CA LEU A 117 7.45 0.48 -3.75
C LEU A 117 8.35 1.73 -3.84
N ALA A 118 9.61 1.64 -3.42
CA ALA A 118 10.56 2.72 -3.59
C ALA A 118 10.79 3.07 -5.07
N GLY A 119 10.89 2.06 -5.94
CA GLY A 119 10.96 2.25 -7.40
C GLY A 119 9.70 2.92 -7.95
N GLU A 120 8.51 2.45 -7.56
CA GLU A 120 7.23 3.06 -7.97
C GLU A 120 7.15 4.55 -7.60
N TYR A 121 7.56 4.92 -6.37
CA TYR A 121 7.58 6.32 -5.96
C TYR A 121 8.67 7.14 -6.63
N ALA A 122 9.84 6.57 -6.90
CA ALA A 122 10.87 7.24 -7.69
C ALA A 122 10.35 7.60 -9.09
N GLU A 123 9.62 6.69 -9.75
CA GLU A 123 8.99 6.98 -11.05
C GLU A 123 7.91 8.07 -10.96
N VAL A 124 7.15 8.12 -9.87
CA VAL A 124 6.18 9.20 -9.62
C VAL A 124 6.90 10.53 -9.43
N LEU A 125 7.97 10.56 -8.63
CA LEU A 125 8.73 11.79 -8.36
C LEU A 125 9.56 12.24 -9.56
N ALA A 126 9.99 11.35 -10.44
CA ALA A 126 10.60 11.72 -11.71
C ALA A 126 9.62 12.47 -12.62
N ARG A 127 8.35 12.03 -12.67
CA ARG A 127 7.30 12.67 -13.48
C ARG A 127 6.68 13.89 -12.82
N HIS A 128 6.59 13.88 -11.49
CA HIS A 128 5.98 14.91 -10.66
C HIS A 128 6.88 15.23 -9.47
N PRO A 129 8.00 15.93 -9.69
CA PRO A 129 8.96 16.25 -8.65
C PRO A 129 8.33 16.94 -7.45
N LEU A 130 8.97 16.80 -6.29
CA LEU A 130 8.62 17.61 -5.12
C LEU A 130 8.81 19.09 -5.46
N THR A 131 7.82 19.91 -5.15
CA THR A 131 7.97 21.37 -5.26
C THR A 131 9.03 21.88 -4.27
N GLY A 132 9.53 23.09 -4.50
CA GLY A 132 10.44 23.72 -3.53
C GLY A 132 9.82 23.86 -2.14
N GLU A 133 8.51 24.02 -2.06
CA GLU A 133 7.77 24.02 -0.78
C GLU A 133 7.76 22.65 -0.11
N GLU A 134 7.44 21.58 -0.85
CA GLU A 134 7.47 20.23 -0.30
C GLU A 134 8.87 19.83 0.17
N ARG A 135 9.92 20.23 -0.55
CA ARG A 135 11.31 19.99 -0.14
C ARG A 135 11.63 20.68 1.19
N ARG A 136 11.16 21.92 1.41
CA ARG A 136 11.33 22.64 2.68
C ARG A 136 10.62 21.96 3.86
N TRP A 137 9.46 21.36 3.61
CA TRP A 137 8.64 20.71 4.64
C TRP A 137 8.88 19.21 4.78
N THR A 138 9.90 18.68 4.11
CA THR A 138 10.27 17.28 4.28
C THR A 138 10.85 17.07 5.68
N HIS A 139 10.27 16.12 6.41
CA HIS A 139 10.60 15.88 7.79
C HIS A 139 12.06 15.40 7.90
N PRO A 140 12.90 15.99 8.78
CA PRO A 140 14.34 15.70 8.85
C PRO A 140 14.66 14.21 9.02
N ARG A 141 13.82 13.46 9.74
CA ARG A 141 13.93 12.01 9.93
C ARG A 141 14.07 11.22 8.62
N PHE A 142 13.47 11.68 7.52
CA PHE A 142 13.41 10.91 6.27
C PHE A 142 14.45 11.35 5.23
N GLY A 143 15.06 12.54 5.40
CA GLY A 143 15.81 13.21 4.34
C GLY A 143 14.92 13.57 3.15
N ALA A 144 15.28 14.58 2.36
CA ALA A 144 14.64 14.76 1.06
C ALA A 144 15.13 13.65 0.11
N PRO A 145 14.27 13.08 -0.75
CA PRO A 145 14.76 12.26 -1.84
C PRO A 145 15.58 13.14 -2.77
N ASP A 146 16.70 12.61 -3.26
CA ASP A 146 17.56 13.28 -4.24
C ASP A 146 16.74 13.71 -5.47
#